data_AF-A0A966UDV4-F1
#
_entry.id   AF-A0A966UDV4-F1
#
_cell.length_a   1.000
_cell.length_b   1.000
_cell.length_c   1.000
_cell.angle_alpha   90.00
_cell.angle_beta   90.00
_cell.angle_gamma   90.00
#
_symmetry.space_group_name_H-M   'P 1'
#
loop_
_entity.id
_entity.type
_entity.pdbx_description
1 polymer ?
#
loop_
_entity_poly.entity_id
_entity_poly.type
_entity_poly.pdbx_seq_one_letter_code
_entity_poly.pdbx_strand_id
1 'polypeptide(L)'
;MSYYLQALLLATIAAFVFRPQRATKLLPVLIAIFWFIGVSFIFWRYGSFGQLSFYQNDQRFHWTIVHHVLSTDFGFTFNKLNSLRAPYTLPAFALSNIGFDPTLSLKFVSLCCTLGNFMLIDHFLSLRRYKFLVFYFWILAGPISVFFSLLALRETMMLLCVTQIFIGSSHGGRITSLLVLLVLRPHLAAAIVFGLVWGWIFGRLQLKWHLLTALTTAILPVYLGTIAFLVGGLLVSGTPMELEHGLLLRDEIIQVFSAFAGLQFLTVAYQTVEFSNTSLLIIRLIFPEIVLIPLFFVVCSILPSQTFSRLKLSVLATFVFFTSISSGTEFLSVRQSLPMMSIMGLAVILTFFQPATNQENSRECN
;
A
#
# COMPACT_ATOMS: atom_id res chain seq x y z
N MET A 1 12.52 31.15 2.89
CA MET A 1 13.48 30.06 3.23
C MET A 1 13.88 29.32 1.96
N SER A 2 15.16 28.96 1.79
CA SER A 2 15.61 28.11 0.68
C SER A 2 14.97 26.72 0.76
N TYR A 3 14.53 26.16 -0.38
CA TYR A 3 13.85 24.85 -0.48
C TYR A 3 14.66 23.73 0.19
N TYR A 4 15.98 23.72 0.00
CA TYR A 4 16.88 22.74 0.61
C TYR A 4 16.91 22.83 2.14
N LEU A 5 16.81 24.04 2.69
CA LEU A 5 16.81 24.24 4.14
C LEU A 5 15.49 23.77 4.75
N GLN A 6 14.37 24.01 4.07
CA GLN A 6 13.07 23.42 4.46
C GLN A 6 13.12 21.89 4.40
N ALA A 7 13.70 21.32 3.34
CA ALA A 7 13.79 19.86 3.18
C ALA A 7 14.66 19.23 4.29
N LEU A 8 15.78 19.87 4.64
CA LEU A 8 16.64 19.43 5.74
C LEU A 8 15.91 19.49 7.08
N LEU A 9 15.21 20.59 7.34
CA LEU A 9 14.42 20.77 8.57
C LEU A 9 13.32 19.70 8.68
N LEU A 10 12.59 19.43 7.61
CA LEU A 10 11.55 18.40 7.62
C LEU A 10 12.14 16.99 7.79
N ALA A 11 13.25 16.67 7.12
CA ALA A 11 13.91 15.37 7.27
C ALA A 11 14.43 15.16 8.71
N THR A 12 14.99 16.21 9.34
CA THR A 12 15.44 16.14 10.73
C THR A 12 14.28 16.00 11.71
N ILE A 13 13.16 16.70 11.50
CA ILE A 13 11.92 16.51 12.27
C ILE A 13 11.43 15.06 12.13
N ALA A 14 11.35 14.53 10.91
CA ALA A 14 10.94 13.13 10.69
C ALA A 14 11.87 12.14 11.41
N ALA A 15 13.18 12.32 11.31
CA ALA A 15 14.15 11.46 11.99
C ALA A 15 14.03 11.54 13.53
N PHE A 16 13.68 12.70 14.07
CA PHE A 16 13.49 12.91 15.51
C PHE A 16 12.17 12.34 16.02
N VAL A 17 11.05 12.60 15.33
CA VAL A 17 9.71 12.13 15.72
C VAL A 17 9.62 10.60 15.61
N PHE A 18 10.16 10.02 14.54
CA PHE A 18 10.18 8.58 14.30
C PHE A 18 11.45 7.93 14.87
N ARG A 19 12.11 8.57 15.86
CA ARG A 19 13.34 8.06 16.47
C ARG A 19 13.05 6.69 17.11
N PRO A 20 13.89 5.68 16.86
CA PRO A 20 13.66 4.36 17.40
C PRO A 20 13.91 4.34 18.91
N GLN A 21 13.01 3.70 19.65
CA GLN A 21 13.16 3.49 21.10
C GLN A 21 14.28 2.48 21.46
N ARG A 22 14.81 1.74 20.48
CA ARG A 22 15.95 0.82 20.66
C ARG A 22 17.11 1.26 19.77
N ALA A 23 18.31 1.31 20.36
CA ALA A 23 19.56 1.76 19.73
C ALA A 23 19.95 1.04 18.44
N THR A 24 19.32 -0.10 18.12
CA THR A 24 19.66 -0.96 16.98
C THR A 24 18.95 -0.61 15.66
N LYS A 25 18.08 0.40 15.63
CA LYS A 25 17.25 0.67 14.45
C LYS A 25 17.58 2.00 13.78
N LEU A 26 18.78 2.18 13.24
CA LEU A 26 19.15 3.38 12.47
C LEU A 26 18.31 3.61 11.19
N LEU A 27 17.44 2.66 10.84
CA LEU A 27 16.72 2.65 9.57
C LEU A 27 15.79 3.86 9.33
N PRO A 28 14.95 4.34 10.28
CA PRO A 28 14.13 5.54 10.06
C PRO A 28 14.98 6.78 9.75
N VAL A 29 16.16 6.88 10.39
CA VAL A 29 17.12 7.96 10.14
C VAL A 29 17.72 7.83 8.74
N LEU A 30 18.12 6.62 8.33
CA LEU A 30 18.62 6.36 6.98
C LEU A 30 17.56 6.67 5.91
N ILE A 31 16.30 6.31 6.14
CA ILE A 31 15.18 6.63 5.25
C ILE A 31 15.00 8.14 5.13
N ALA A 32 15.04 8.88 6.24
CA ALA A 32 14.93 10.34 6.23
C ALA A 32 16.10 11.01 5.50
N ILE A 33 17.33 10.52 5.69
CA ILE A 33 18.53 11.00 4.96
C ILE A 33 18.38 10.73 3.46
N PHE A 34 18.01 9.51 3.09
CA PHE A 34 17.78 9.16 1.68
C PHE A 34 16.67 10.01 1.07
N TRP A 35 15.59 10.25 1.81
CA TRP A 35 14.50 11.12 1.38
C TRP A 35 15.00 12.56 1.12
N PHE A 36 15.78 13.12 2.04
CA PHE A 36 16.37 14.45 1.88
C PHE A 36 17.24 14.55 0.62
N ILE A 37 18.12 13.58 0.40
CA ILE A 37 18.98 13.51 -0.79
C ILE A 37 18.12 13.41 -2.05
N GLY A 38 17.15 12.50 -2.07
CA GLY A 38 16.28 12.28 -3.23
C GLY A 38 15.43 13.50 -3.59
N VAL A 39 14.79 14.14 -2.62
CA VAL A 39 13.98 15.35 -2.86
C VAL A 39 14.85 16.52 -3.33
N SER A 40 16.04 16.66 -2.76
CA SER A 40 17.01 17.69 -3.16
C SER A 40 17.52 17.46 -4.58
N PHE A 41 17.82 16.21 -4.94
CA PHE A 41 18.27 15.84 -6.29
C PHE A 41 17.19 16.08 -7.35
N ILE A 42 15.94 15.67 -7.08
CA ILE A 42 14.81 15.92 -7.98
C ILE A 42 14.63 17.43 -8.19
N PHE A 43 14.68 18.22 -7.11
CA PHE A 43 14.56 19.67 -7.20
C PHE A 43 15.72 20.31 -7.96
N TRP A 44 16.96 19.84 -7.74
CA TRP A 44 18.13 20.32 -8.48
C TRP A 44 18.02 20.05 -9.99
N ARG A 45 17.54 18.87 -10.38
CA ARG A 45 17.46 18.46 -11.80
C ARG A 45 16.29 19.08 -12.56
N TYR A 46 15.14 19.26 -11.91
CA TYR A 46 13.88 19.63 -12.56
C TYR A 46 13.31 20.99 -12.12
N GLY A 47 13.86 21.61 -11.06
CA GLY A 47 13.38 22.87 -10.52
C GLY A 47 12.03 22.75 -9.79
N SER A 48 11.45 23.91 -9.45
CA SER A 48 10.24 24.01 -8.62
C SER A 48 8.98 23.48 -9.29
N PHE A 49 8.79 23.75 -10.58
CA PHE A 49 7.61 23.32 -11.34
C PHE A 49 7.85 22.00 -12.08
N GLY A 50 9.06 21.78 -12.60
CA GLY A 50 9.38 20.56 -13.35
C GLY A 50 9.32 19.30 -12.49
N GLN A 51 9.56 19.41 -11.18
CA GLN A 51 9.44 18.27 -10.26
C GLN A 51 8.01 17.70 -10.15
N LEU A 52 6.97 18.50 -10.45
CA LEU A 52 5.57 18.06 -10.39
C LEU A 52 5.16 17.22 -11.60
N SER A 53 5.93 17.33 -12.69
CA SER A 53 5.71 16.59 -13.94
C SER A 53 6.67 15.40 -14.07
N PHE A 54 7.48 15.12 -13.04
CA PHE A 54 8.55 14.11 -13.11
C PHE A 54 8.02 12.69 -13.27
N TYR A 55 6.95 12.33 -12.56
CA TYR A 55 6.47 10.94 -12.52
C TYR A 55 5.01 10.79 -12.93
N GLN A 56 4.11 11.69 -12.50
CA GLN A 56 2.69 11.54 -12.84
C GLN A 56 1.87 12.81 -12.64
N ASN A 57 0.82 12.96 -13.46
CA ASN A 57 -0.21 14.01 -13.33
C ASN A 57 -0.85 14.08 -11.93
N ASP A 58 -0.84 12.98 -11.15
CA ASP A 58 -1.35 12.95 -9.78
C ASP A 58 -0.63 13.94 -8.85
N GLN A 59 0.69 14.13 -9.00
CA GLN A 59 1.47 15.06 -8.18
C GLN A 59 1.00 16.50 -8.38
N ARG A 60 0.84 16.88 -9.64
CA ARG A 60 0.33 18.19 -10.03
C ARG A 60 -1.11 18.38 -9.55
N PHE A 61 -1.95 17.36 -9.63
CA PHE A 61 -3.32 17.41 -9.12
C PHE A 61 -3.37 17.64 -7.59
N HIS A 62 -2.56 16.90 -6.83
CA HIS A 62 -2.45 17.10 -5.38
C HIS A 62 -1.93 18.49 -5.02
N TRP A 63 -0.93 18.96 -5.75
CA TRP A 63 -0.40 20.32 -5.60
C TRP A 63 -1.48 21.37 -5.86
N THR A 64 -2.27 21.24 -6.93
CA THR A 64 -3.37 22.17 -7.26
C THR A 64 -4.42 22.22 -6.15
N ILE A 65 -4.76 21.07 -5.53
CA ILE A 65 -5.70 21.06 -4.40
C ILE A 65 -5.15 21.87 -3.22
N VAL A 66 -3.89 21.67 -2.86
CA VAL A 66 -3.25 22.37 -1.74
C VAL A 66 -3.06 23.86 -2.04
N HIS A 67 -2.60 24.18 -3.24
CA HIS A 67 -2.20 25.53 -3.63
C HIS A 67 -3.36 26.43 -4.06
N HIS A 68 -4.40 25.89 -4.72
CA HIS A 68 -5.49 26.69 -5.28
C HIS A 68 -6.85 26.45 -4.60
N VAL A 69 -7.20 25.19 -4.32
CA VAL A 69 -8.57 24.88 -3.85
C VAL A 69 -8.73 25.20 -2.37
N LEU A 70 -7.74 24.83 -1.54
CA LEU A 70 -7.82 25.06 -0.09
C LEU A 70 -7.41 26.49 0.33
N SER A 71 -6.72 27.23 -0.53
CA SER A 71 -6.25 28.60 -0.26
C SER A 71 -7.26 29.70 -0.64
N THR A 72 -8.14 29.44 -1.61
CA THR A 72 -9.00 30.48 -2.21
C THR A 72 -10.45 30.43 -1.71
N ASP A 73 -10.97 29.25 -1.38
CA ASP A 73 -12.36 29.07 -0.92
C ASP A 73 -12.41 28.24 0.37
N PHE A 74 -12.62 28.90 1.52
CA PHE A 74 -13.11 28.25 2.75
C PHE A 74 -14.59 27.79 2.65
N GLY A 75 -15.17 27.84 1.45
CA GLY A 75 -16.47 27.24 1.16
C GLY A 75 -16.30 25.74 0.96
N PHE A 76 -16.51 24.94 2.01
CA PHE A 76 -16.65 23.47 1.97
C PHE A 76 -17.83 23.07 1.06
N THR A 77 -17.69 23.25 -0.24
CA THR A 77 -18.66 22.75 -1.20
C THR A 77 -18.26 21.31 -1.48
N PHE A 78 -18.97 20.35 -0.87
CA PHE A 78 -18.76 18.91 -1.00
C PHE A 78 -18.64 18.42 -2.46
N ASN A 79 -19.12 19.21 -3.42
CA ASN A 79 -19.10 18.92 -4.84
C ASN A 79 -17.80 19.36 -5.58
N LYS A 80 -17.02 20.32 -5.05
CA LYS A 80 -15.76 20.81 -5.65
C LYS A 80 -14.52 20.20 -5.01
N LEU A 81 -14.61 19.82 -3.75
CA LEU A 81 -13.69 18.85 -3.16
C LEU A 81 -13.96 17.54 -3.91
N ASN A 82 -13.04 17.13 -4.78
CA ASN A 82 -12.93 15.75 -5.21
C ASN A 82 -12.67 14.92 -3.93
N SER A 83 -13.75 14.65 -3.19
CA SER A 83 -13.78 14.28 -1.76
C SER A 83 -12.90 13.06 -1.49
N LEU A 84 -12.65 12.29 -2.54
CA LEU A 84 -11.86 11.08 -2.59
C LEU A 84 -10.36 11.23 -2.27
N ARG A 85 -9.83 12.42 -1.99
CA ARG A 85 -8.37 12.61 -1.71
C ARG A 85 -8.04 13.52 -0.52
N ALA A 86 -9.05 14.06 0.16
CA ALA A 86 -8.87 15.05 1.22
C ALA A 86 -7.97 14.61 2.39
N PRO A 87 -8.04 13.36 2.90
CA PRO A 87 -7.22 12.97 4.04
C PRO A 87 -5.70 13.02 3.78
N TYR A 88 -5.28 12.92 2.53
CA TYR A 88 -3.87 13.03 2.15
C TYR A 88 -3.43 14.49 1.97
N THR A 89 -4.26 15.33 1.34
CA THR A 89 -3.90 16.72 1.02
C THR A 89 -4.10 17.68 2.19
N LEU A 90 -5.00 17.37 3.13
CA LEU A 90 -5.32 18.25 4.26
C LEU A 90 -4.15 18.43 5.25
N PRO A 91 -3.42 17.38 5.67
CA PRO A 91 -2.21 17.56 6.48
C PRO A 91 -1.12 18.37 5.76
N ALA A 92 -0.99 18.18 4.44
CA ALA A 92 -0.04 18.96 3.64
C ALA A 92 -0.43 20.44 3.53
N PHE A 93 -1.73 20.73 3.46
CA PHE A 93 -2.24 22.11 3.50
C PHE A 93 -1.98 22.78 4.85
N ALA A 94 -2.20 22.08 5.96
CA ALA A 94 -1.87 22.61 7.28
C ALA A 94 -0.38 23.00 7.40
N LEU A 95 0.53 22.18 6.86
CA LEU A 95 1.96 22.50 6.80
C LEU A 95 2.27 23.67 5.85
N SER A 96 1.58 23.74 4.71
CA SER A 96 1.77 24.83 3.76
C SER A 96 1.33 26.18 4.34
N ASN A 97 0.26 26.21 5.13
CA ASN A 97 -0.19 27.42 5.85
C ASN A 97 0.80 27.92 6.89
N ILE A 98 1.67 27.05 7.42
CA ILE A 98 2.77 27.43 8.32
C ILE A 98 3.91 28.12 7.56
N GLY A 99 3.94 28.02 6.22
CA GLY A 99 4.93 28.67 5.35
C GLY A 99 5.88 27.69 4.64
N PHE A 100 5.60 26.37 4.69
CA PHE A 100 6.34 25.38 3.91
C PHE A 100 5.86 25.34 2.45
N ASP A 101 6.77 24.99 1.54
CA ASP A 101 6.42 24.76 0.14
C ASP A 101 5.34 23.65 0.03
N PRO A 102 4.25 23.85 -0.75
CA PRO A 102 3.17 22.87 -0.88
C PRO A 102 3.65 21.50 -1.41
N THR A 103 4.61 21.50 -2.33
CA THR A 103 5.15 20.27 -2.93
C THR A 103 5.94 19.50 -1.88
N LEU A 104 6.80 20.21 -1.14
CA LEU A 104 7.58 19.63 -0.07
C LEU A 104 6.69 19.10 1.06
N SER A 105 5.63 19.82 1.40
CA SER A 105 4.64 19.42 2.40
C SER A 105 3.96 18.10 2.04
N LEU A 106 3.55 17.92 0.77
CA LEU A 106 2.99 16.66 0.30
C LEU A 106 4.01 15.51 0.37
N LYS A 107 5.26 15.75 -0.08
CA LYS A 107 6.34 14.75 0.00
C LYS A 107 6.61 14.36 1.46
N PHE A 108 6.55 15.31 2.38
CA PHE A 108 6.75 15.09 3.81
C PHE A 108 5.63 14.27 4.43
N VAL A 109 4.36 14.54 4.11
CA VAL A 109 3.23 13.69 4.56
C VAL A 109 3.41 12.25 4.08
N SER A 110 3.85 12.08 2.83
CA SER A 110 4.14 10.77 2.26
C SER A 110 5.29 10.06 3.01
N LEU A 111 6.35 10.79 3.38
CA LEU A 111 7.44 10.29 4.22
C LEU A 111 6.95 9.85 5.61
N CYS A 112 6.15 10.68 6.29
CA CYS A 112 5.59 10.35 7.59
C CYS A 112 4.73 9.08 7.53
N CYS A 113 3.97 8.89 6.45
CA CYS A 113 3.18 7.67 6.26
C CYS A 113 4.07 6.43 6.09
N THR A 114 5.13 6.52 5.29
CA THR A 114 6.11 5.44 5.10
C THR A 114 6.84 5.08 6.40
N LEU A 115 7.31 6.08 7.15
CA LEU A 115 7.96 5.88 8.45
C LEU A 115 6.99 5.33 9.50
N GLY A 116 5.75 5.82 9.52
CA GLY A 116 4.70 5.32 10.39
C GLY A 116 4.38 3.84 10.11
N ASN A 117 4.32 3.46 8.83
CA ASN A 117 4.09 2.08 8.42
C ASN A 117 5.22 1.17 8.92
N PHE A 118 6.46 1.63 8.77
CA PHE A 118 7.62 0.94 9.29
C PHE A 118 7.55 0.76 10.82
N MET A 119 7.29 1.83 11.58
CA MET A 119 7.19 1.76 13.05
C MET A 119 6.08 0.82 13.52
N LEU A 120 4.95 0.82 12.84
CA LEU A 120 3.80 -0.02 13.15
C LEU A 120 4.14 -1.51 12.97
N ILE A 121 4.76 -1.86 11.84
CA ILE A 121 5.20 -3.25 11.57
C ILE A 121 6.30 -3.66 12.53
N ASP A 122 7.25 -2.77 12.78
CA ASP A 122 8.36 -3.01 13.70
C ASP A 122 7.86 -3.25 15.13
N HIS A 123 6.91 -2.45 15.60
CA HIS A 123 6.24 -2.64 16.88
C HIS A 123 5.55 -4.01 16.93
N PHE A 124 4.76 -4.37 15.91
CA PHE A 124 4.07 -5.65 15.83
C PHE A 124 5.02 -6.85 15.85
N LEU A 125 6.12 -6.80 15.08
CA LEU A 125 7.14 -7.86 15.06
C LEU A 125 7.89 -7.96 16.39
N SER A 126 8.17 -6.83 17.03
CA SER A 126 8.86 -6.79 18.32
C SER A 126 8.04 -7.42 19.44
N LEU A 127 6.71 -7.22 19.45
CA LEU A 127 5.80 -7.87 20.39
C LEU A 127 5.80 -9.40 20.25
N ARG A 128 6.06 -9.90 19.03
CA ARG A 128 6.11 -11.33 18.73
C ARG A 128 7.53 -11.92 18.78
N ARG A 129 8.50 -11.19 19.34
CA ARG A 129 9.91 -11.61 19.48
C ARG A 129 10.61 -11.99 18.17
N TYR A 130 10.20 -11.38 17.05
CA TYR A 130 10.95 -11.49 15.80
C TYR A 130 12.14 -10.53 15.84
N LYS A 131 13.36 -11.03 15.58
CA LYS A 131 14.55 -10.18 15.42
C LYS A 131 14.47 -9.49 14.07
N PHE A 132 14.23 -8.18 14.05
CA PHE A 132 14.13 -7.44 12.81
C PHE A 132 15.47 -7.38 12.08
N LEU A 133 15.60 -8.03 10.93
CA LEU A 133 16.75 -7.91 10.03
C LEU A 133 16.48 -6.82 8.98
N VAL A 134 17.52 -6.12 8.50
CA VAL A 134 17.40 -5.17 7.36
C VAL A 134 16.80 -5.84 6.12
N PHE A 135 16.96 -7.16 5.98
CA PHE A 135 16.31 -7.96 4.95
C PHE A 135 14.77 -7.95 5.03
N TYR A 136 14.17 -7.86 6.22
CA TYR A 136 12.71 -7.75 6.38
C TYR A 136 12.18 -6.41 5.88
N PHE A 137 12.98 -5.35 5.94
CA PHE A 137 12.61 -4.07 5.35
C PHE A 137 12.39 -4.18 3.83
N TRP A 138 13.24 -4.93 3.13
CA TRP A 138 13.06 -5.19 1.70
C TRP A 138 11.77 -5.94 1.41
N ILE A 139 11.44 -6.96 2.22
CA ILE A 139 10.22 -7.77 2.07
C ILE A 139 8.94 -7.01 2.48
N LEU A 140 9.03 -5.92 3.22
CA LEU A 140 7.88 -5.13 3.69
C LEU A 140 7.51 -3.94 2.80
N ALA A 141 7.97 -3.96 1.53
CA ALA A 141 7.85 -2.88 0.53
C ALA A 141 8.74 -1.66 0.80
N GLY A 142 9.90 -1.85 1.44
CA GLY A 142 10.82 -0.78 1.86
C GLY A 142 11.26 0.15 0.72
N PRO A 143 12.02 -0.30 -0.29
CA PRO A 143 12.57 0.59 -1.31
C PRO A 143 11.51 1.34 -2.13
N ILE A 144 10.45 0.64 -2.59
CA ILE A 144 9.35 1.26 -3.34
C ILE A 144 8.53 2.24 -2.51
N SER A 145 8.27 1.97 -1.23
CA SER A 145 7.53 2.90 -0.37
C SER A 145 8.34 4.16 -0.07
N VAL A 146 9.66 4.04 0.06
CA VAL A 146 10.57 5.19 0.18
C VAL A 146 10.61 5.96 -1.13
N PHE A 147 10.71 5.28 -2.27
CA PHE A 147 10.66 5.94 -3.59
C PHE A 147 9.34 6.70 -3.80
N PHE A 148 8.19 6.10 -3.44
CA PHE A 148 6.89 6.74 -3.56
C PHE A 148 6.73 7.95 -2.62
N SER A 149 7.44 7.95 -1.49
CA SER A 149 7.50 9.11 -0.59
C SER A 149 8.24 10.31 -1.18
N LEU A 150 9.23 10.08 -2.05
CA LEU A 150 9.89 11.16 -2.82
C LEU A 150 8.93 11.81 -3.82
N LEU A 151 7.93 11.04 -4.26
CA LEU A 151 6.99 11.39 -5.30
C LEU A 151 5.66 11.95 -4.76
N ALA A 152 5.51 12.19 -3.45
CA ALA A 152 4.27 12.73 -2.89
C ALA A 152 3.01 11.95 -3.31
N LEU A 153 3.11 10.61 -3.36
CA LEU A 153 2.00 9.75 -3.74
C LEU A 153 1.13 9.39 -2.54
N ARG A 154 -0.21 9.43 -2.71
CA ARG A 154 -1.20 9.05 -1.68
C ARG A 154 -1.16 7.56 -1.33
N GLU A 155 -0.56 6.75 -2.21
CA GLU A 155 -0.41 5.31 -2.02
C GLU A 155 0.35 4.94 -0.73
N THR A 156 1.24 5.79 -0.24
CA THR A 156 1.93 5.58 1.05
C THR A 156 0.99 5.73 2.25
N MET A 157 0.01 6.65 2.18
CA MET A 157 -1.04 6.77 3.20
C MET A 157 -1.99 5.58 3.16
N MET A 158 -2.36 5.11 1.95
CA MET A 158 -3.15 3.89 1.82
C MET A 158 -2.41 2.68 2.40
N LEU A 159 -1.11 2.54 2.12
CA LEU A 159 -0.25 1.50 2.69
C LEU A 159 -0.30 1.50 4.23
N LEU A 160 -0.09 2.67 4.86
CA LEU A 160 -0.18 2.81 6.32
C LEU A 160 -1.57 2.39 6.84
N CYS A 161 -2.64 2.85 6.20
CA CYS A 161 -4.00 2.56 6.66
C CYS A 161 -4.35 1.07 6.54
N VAL A 162 -3.99 0.43 5.43
CA VAL A 162 -4.17 -1.03 5.25
C VAL A 162 -3.43 -1.77 6.35
N THR A 163 -2.17 -1.41 6.59
CA THR A 163 -1.37 -2.05 7.64
C THR A 163 -2.03 -1.88 9.01
N GLN A 164 -2.46 -0.68 9.36
CA GLN A 164 -3.12 -0.39 10.64
C GLN A 164 -4.43 -1.17 10.81
N ILE A 165 -5.22 -1.38 9.75
CA ILE A 165 -6.47 -2.16 9.84
C ILE A 165 -6.20 -3.63 10.20
N PHE A 166 -5.20 -4.24 9.57
CA PHE A 166 -4.89 -5.66 9.79
C PHE A 166 -4.18 -5.92 11.13
N ILE A 167 -3.21 -5.08 11.50
CA ILE A 167 -2.31 -5.38 12.63
C ILE A 167 -2.31 -4.35 13.76
N GLY A 168 -2.93 -3.18 13.57
CA GLY A 168 -2.96 -2.13 14.59
C GLY A 168 -3.60 -2.62 15.89
N SER A 169 -3.04 -2.25 17.04
CA SER A 169 -3.54 -2.68 18.35
C SER A 169 -4.83 -1.95 18.76
N SER A 170 -4.95 -0.68 18.40
CA SER A 170 -6.08 0.17 18.78
C SER A 170 -7.29 -0.04 17.85
N HIS A 171 -8.47 -0.34 18.43
CA HIS A 171 -9.73 -0.40 17.67
C HIS A 171 -10.06 0.95 17.02
N GLY A 172 -9.84 2.06 17.74
CA GLY A 172 -10.04 3.41 17.21
C GLY A 172 -9.20 3.65 15.95
N GLY A 173 -7.91 3.31 15.99
CA GLY A 173 -7.01 3.43 14.84
C GLY A 173 -7.42 2.59 13.63
N ARG A 174 -8.00 1.40 13.84
CA ARG A 174 -8.52 0.56 12.73
C ARG A 174 -9.73 1.21 12.07
N ILE A 175 -10.66 1.73 12.87
CA ILE A 175 -11.87 2.38 12.37
C ILE A 175 -11.50 3.67 11.63
N THR A 176 -10.62 4.50 12.20
CA THR A 176 -10.19 5.73 11.53
C THR A 176 -9.46 5.43 10.22
N SER A 177 -8.55 4.44 10.18
CA SER A 177 -7.90 4.01 8.94
C SER A 177 -8.89 3.49 7.89
N LEU A 178 -9.95 2.81 8.30
CA LEU A 178 -11.00 2.35 7.39
C LEU A 178 -11.83 3.51 6.84
N LEU A 179 -12.18 4.50 7.66
CA LEU A 179 -12.85 5.71 7.21
C LEU A 179 -11.98 6.51 6.24
N VAL A 180 -10.69 6.66 6.56
CA VAL A 180 -9.71 7.31 5.67
C VAL A 180 -9.60 6.57 4.34
N LEU A 181 -9.55 5.23 4.34
CA LEU A 181 -9.53 4.45 3.10
C LEU A 181 -10.83 4.52 2.32
N LEU A 182 -11.98 4.58 2.99
CA LEU A 182 -13.28 4.73 2.33
C LEU A 182 -13.31 6.03 1.51
N VAL A 183 -12.78 7.10 2.09
CA VAL A 183 -12.60 8.37 1.39
C VAL A 183 -11.53 8.23 0.29
N LEU A 184 -10.32 7.74 0.59
CA LEU A 184 -9.23 7.70 -0.39
C LEU A 184 -9.51 6.80 -1.59
N ARG A 185 -10.11 5.63 -1.33
CA ARG A 185 -10.30 4.55 -2.29
C ARG A 185 -11.40 3.59 -1.81
N PRO A 186 -12.68 3.89 -2.07
CA PRO A 186 -13.81 3.14 -1.53
C PRO A 186 -13.80 1.65 -1.89
N HIS A 187 -13.42 1.32 -3.12
CA HIS A 187 -13.29 -0.07 -3.61
C HIS A 187 -12.29 -0.90 -2.79
N LEU A 188 -11.16 -0.29 -2.37
CA LEU A 188 -10.16 -0.95 -1.53
C LEU A 188 -10.69 -1.15 -0.11
N ALA A 189 -11.40 -0.16 0.44
CA ALA A 189 -12.03 -0.27 1.75
C ALA A 189 -13.08 -1.40 1.78
N ALA A 190 -13.94 -1.47 0.76
CA ALA A 190 -14.93 -2.55 0.61
C ALA A 190 -14.26 -3.94 0.54
N ALA A 191 -13.16 -4.06 -0.22
CA ALA A 191 -12.41 -5.30 -0.31
C ALA A 191 -11.81 -5.75 1.03
N ILE A 192 -11.31 -4.82 1.84
CA ILE A 192 -10.76 -5.11 3.17
C ILE A 192 -11.86 -5.60 4.11
N VAL A 193 -13.03 -4.93 4.10
CA VAL A 193 -14.19 -5.36 4.89
C VAL A 193 -14.58 -6.79 4.50
N PHE A 194 -14.70 -7.05 3.20
CA PHE A 194 -14.99 -8.39 2.68
C PHE A 194 -13.95 -9.42 3.16
N GLY A 195 -12.67 -9.14 3.01
CA GLY A 195 -11.62 -10.07 3.43
C GLY A 195 -11.57 -10.32 4.93
N LEU A 196 -11.83 -9.31 5.77
CA LEU A 196 -11.91 -9.47 7.22
C LEU A 196 -13.10 -10.37 7.64
N VAL A 197 -14.25 -10.21 6.98
CA VAL A 197 -15.43 -11.08 7.18
C VAL A 197 -15.10 -12.50 6.69
N TRP A 198 -14.51 -12.63 5.51
CA TRP A 198 -14.11 -13.90 4.94
C TRP A 198 -13.18 -14.69 5.86
N GLY A 199 -12.09 -14.06 6.33
CA GLY A 199 -11.17 -14.71 7.26
C GLY A 199 -11.79 -15.02 8.61
N TRP A 200 -12.79 -14.25 9.07
CA TRP A 200 -13.55 -14.59 10.28
C TRP A 200 -14.42 -15.85 10.09
N ILE A 201 -15.10 -15.98 8.94
CA ILE A 201 -15.93 -17.15 8.60
C ILE A 201 -15.05 -18.41 8.53
N PHE A 202 -14.00 -18.39 7.71
CA PHE A 202 -13.12 -19.55 7.55
C PHE A 202 -12.28 -19.86 8.79
N GLY A 203 -11.97 -18.84 9.60
CA GLY A 203 -11.34 -19.02 10.91
C GLY A 203 -12.25 -19.75 11.91
N ARG A 204 -13.57 -19.57 11.83
CA ARG A 204 -14.55 -20.28 12.67
C ARG A 204 -14.84 -21.70 12.19
N LEU A 205 -14.86 -21.92 10.88
CA LEU A 205 -15.20 -23.22 10.31
C LEU A 205 -14.11 -24.30 10.51
N GLN A 206 -12.91 -23.93 10.98
CA GLN A 206 -11.78 -24.82 11.30
C GLN A 206 -11.61 -25.97 10.28
N LEU A 207 -11.72 -25.66 8.98
CA LEU A 207 -11.60 -26.69 7.94
C LEU A 207 -10.21 -27.33 8.02
N LYS A 208 -10.18 -28.65 8.18
CA LYS A 208 -8.94 -29.46 8.23
C LYS A 208 -8.19 -29.44 6.89
N TRP A 209 -8.86 -29.12 5.78
CA TRP A 209 -8.32 -29.11 4.43
C TRP A 209 -7.76 -27.75 4.05
N HIS A 210 -6.52 -27.46 4.47
CA HIS A 210 -5.88 -26.17 4.23
C HIS A 210 -5.85 -25.79 2.74
N LEU A 211 -5.48 -26.73 1.87
CA LEU A 211 -5.40 -26.50 0.43
C LEU A 211 -6.78 -26.14 -0.16
N LEU A 212 -7.84 -26.80 0.28
CA LEU A 212 -9.20 -26.49 -0.15
C LEU A 212 -9.63 -25.10 0.32
N THR A 213 -9.29 -24.70 1.56
CA THR A 213 -9.57 -23.34 2.05
C THR A 213 -8.79 -22.27 1.29
N ALA A 214 -7.54 -22.54 0.91
CA ALA A 214 -6.74 -21.63 0.13
C ALA A 214 -7.29 -21.49 -1.29
N LEU A 215 -7.66 -22.62 -1.93
CA LEU A 215 -8.24 -22.63 -3.28
C LEU A 215 -9.60 -21.93 -3.34
N THR A 216 -10.48 -22.21 -2.38
CA THR A 216 -11.78 -21.53 -2.28
C THR A 216 -11.63 -20.03 -2.05
N THR A 217 -10.63 -19.62 -1.25
CA THR A 217 -10.30 -18.20 -1.03
C THR A 217 -9.62 -17.55 -2.23
N ALA A 218 -8.96 -18.32 -3.11
CA ALA A 218 -8.37 -17.79 -4.34
C ALA A 218 -9.39 -17.65 -5.48
N ILE A 219 -10.43 -18.49 -5.53
CA ILE A 219 -11.39 -18.52 -6.63
C ILE A 219 -12.68 -17.76 -6.31
N LEU A 220 -13.33 -18.05 -5.18
CA LEU A 220 -14.67 -17.50 -4.90
C LEU A 220 -14.67 -15.96 -4.77
N PRO A 221 -13.67 -15.33 -4.13
CA PRO A 221 -13.56 -13.87 -4.11
C PRO A 221 -13.37 -13.22 -5.48
N VAL A 222 -12.82 -13.92 -6.49
CA VAL A 222 -12.77 -13.39 -7.87
C VAL A 222 -14.20 -13.25 -8.40
N TYR A 223 -14.98 -14.33 -8.30
CA TYR A 223 -16.36 -14.34 -8.80
C TYR A 223 -17.25 -13.33 -8.06
N LEU A 224 -17.07 -13.18 -6.75
CA LEU A 224 -17.80 -12.17 -5.98
C LEU A 224 -17.34 -10.74 -6.32
N GLY A 225 -16.07 -10.56 -6.69
CA GLY A 225 -15.51 -9.28 -7.12
C GLY A 225 -16.12 -8.78 -8.44
N THR A 226 -16.30 -9.66 -9.42
CA THR A 226 -16.94 -9.29 -10.71
C THR A 226 -18.40 -8.90 -10.50
N ILE A 227 -19.14 -9.65 -9.67
CA ILE A 227 -20.51 -9.27 -9.28
C ILE A 227 -20.52 -7.91 -8.56
N ALA A 228 -19.60 -7.69 -7.62
CA ALA A 228 -19.53 -6.43 -6.90
C ALA A 228 -19.22 -5.23 -7.82
N PHE A 229 -18.40 -5.43 -8.86
CA PHE A 229 -18.14 -4.42 -9.88
C PHE A 229 -19.41 -4.06 -10.66
N LEU A 230 -20.18 -5.05 -11.11
CA LEU A 230 -21.46 -4.86 -11.81
C LEU A 230 -22.48 -4.11 -10.94
N VAL A 231 -22.64 -4.55 -9.68
CA VAL A 231 -23.53 -3.89 -8.71
C VAL A 231 -23.09 -2.44 -8.46
N GLY A 232 -21.78 -2.19 -8.35
CA GLY A 232 -21.23 -0.84 -8.22
C GLY A 232 -21.54 0.05 -9.42
N GLY A 233 -21.40 -0.47 -10.64
CA GLY A 233 -21.76 0.23 -11.88
C GLY A 233 -23.24 0.62 -11.93
N LEU A 234 -24.13 -0.30 -11.54
CA LEU A 234 -25.57 -0.03 -11.46
C LEU A 234 -25.91 1.06 -10.43
N LEU A 235 -25.30 1.00 -9.23
CA LEU A 235 -25.58 1.97 -8.17
C LEU A 235 -25.04 3.37 -8.44
N VAL A 236 -23.89 3.47 -9.12
CA VAL A 236 -23.21 4.76 -9.36
C VAL A 236 -23.64 5.40 -10.68
N SER A 237 -23.70 4.61 -11.74
CA SER A 237 -23.87 5.10 -13.11
C SER A 237 -25.25 4.81 -13.70
N GLY A 238 -26.09 4.03 -13.01
CA GLY A 238 -27.40 3.62 -13.52
C GLY A 238 -27.34 2.77 -14.78
N THR A 239 -26.17 2.23 -15.13
CA THR A 239 -25.98 1.38 -16.30
C THR A 239 -26.73 0.06 -16.12
N PRO A 240 -27.50 -0.40 -17.13
CA PRO A 240 -28.18 -1.68 -17.06
C PRO A 240 -27.18 -2.81 -16.82
N MET A 241 -27.61 -3.87 -16.11
CA MET A 241 -26.84 -5.09 -15.87
C MET A 241 -26.72 -5.88 -17.17
N GLU A 242 -26.04 -5.31 -18.16
CA GLU A 242 -25.66 -6.03 -19.35
C GLU A 242 -24.47 -6.90 -18.98
N LEU A 243 -24.78 -8.18 -18.78
CA LEU A 243 -23.82 -9.27 -18.62
C LEU A 243 -23.15 -9.55 -19.97
N GLU A 244 -22.66 -8.50 -20.65
CA GLU A 244 -22.61 -8.51 -22.11
C GLU A 244 -21.60 -9.54 -22.63
N HIS A 245 -20.59 -9.94 -21.83
CA HIS A 245 -19.58 -10.91 -22.26
C HIS A 245 -19.11 -11.84 -21.12
N GLY A 246 -20.01 -12.67 -20.58
CA GLY A 246 -19.66 -13.80 -19.71
C GLY A 246 -19.21 -13.44 -18.29
N LEU A 247 -19.45 -14.34 -17.33
CA LEU A 247 -19.17 -14.12 -15.89
C LEU A 247 -17.68 -14.05 -15.53
N LEU A 248 -16.78 -14.36 -16.48
CA LEU A 248 -15.33 -14.40 -16.33
C LEU A 248 -14.68 -14.06 -17.67
N LEU A 249 -14.30 -12.79 -17.86
CA LEU A 249 -13.53 -12.40 -19.03
C LEU A 249 -12.12 -13.02 -18.94
N ARG A 250 -11.65 -13.60 -20.05
CA ARG A 250 -10.29 -14.14 -20.18
C ARG A 250 -9.24 -13.10 -19.72
N ASP A 251 -9.48 -11.84 -20.04
CA ASP A 251 -8.58 -10.74 -19.73
C ASP A 251 -8.54 -10.42 -18.24
N GLU A 252 -9.67 -10.47 -17.53
CA GLU A 252 -9.72 -10.28 -16.07
C GLU A 252 -8.92 -11.36 -15.34
N ILE A 253 -9.07 -12.62 -15.77
CA ILE A 253 -8.32 -13.74 -15.21
C ILE A 253 -6.81 -13.51 -15.42
N ILE A 254 -6.40 -13.15 -16.63
CA ILE A 254 -4.99 -12.87 -16.94
C ILE A 254 -4.47 -11.69 -16.11
N GLN A 255 -5.27 -10.65 -15.88
CA GLN A 255 -4.92 -9.51 -15.04
C GLN A 255 -4.75 -9.90 -13.56
N VAL A 256 -5.63 -10.73 -13.02
CA VAL A 256 -5.51 -11.23 -11.63
C VAL A 256 -4.28 -12.12 -11.48
N PHE A 257 -4.02 -13.04 -12.41
CA PHE A 257 -2.82 -13.88 -12.36
C PHE A 257 -1.53 -13.06 -12.53
N SER A 258 -1.52 -12.08 -13.44
CA SER A 258 -0.37 -11.20 -13.61
C SER A 258 -0.13 -10.32 -12.38
N ALA A 259 -1.16 -10.01 -11.59
CA ALA A 259 -1.05 -9.35 -10.29
C ALA A 259 -0.23 -10.13 -9.28
N PHE A 260 -0.45 -11.45 -9.20
CA PHE A 260 0.31 -12.32 -8.31
C PHE A 260 1.76 -12.55 -8.73
N ALA A 261 2.10 -12.27 -10.00
CA ALA A 261 3.46 -12.31 -10.51
C ALA A 261 4.14 -10.93 -10.55
N GLY A 262 3.42 -9.85 -10.23
CA GLY A 262 3.90 -8.48 -10.44
C GLY A 262 4.07 -8.08 -11.91
N LEU A 263 3.53 -8.88 -12.84
CA LEU A 263 3.66 -8.73 -14.31
C LEU A 263 2.45 -8.03 -14.96
N GLN A 264 1.65 -7.32 -14.18
CA GLN A 264 0.44 -6.62 -14.63
C GLN A 264 0.67 -5.66 -15.81
N PHE A 265 1.88 -5.14 -15.99
CA PHE A 265 2.20 -4.27 -17.12
C PHE A 265 2.06 -4.95 -18.50
N LEU A 266 2.11 -6.29 -18.56
CA LEU A 266 1.95 -7.04 -19.80
C LEU A 266 0.50 -7.07 -20.29
N THR A 267 -0.47 -6.81 -19.41
CA THR A 267 -1.90 -6.81 -19.75
C THR A 267 -2.43 -5.43 -20.09
N VAL A 268 -1.55 -4.42 -20.06
CA VAL A 268 -1.93 -3.03 -20.29
C VAL A 268 -1.84 -2.69 -21.78
N ALA A 269 -2.85 -2.00 -22.31
CA ALA A 269 -2.83 -1.57 -23.71
C ALA A 269 -1.66 -0.60 -23.98
N TYR A 270 -0.94 -0.82 -25.09
CA TYR A 270 0.26 -0.05 -25.49
C TYR A 270 0.09 1.47 -25.49
N GLN A 271 -1.14 1.97 -25.63
CA GLN A 271 -1.45 3.40 -25.68
C GLN A 271 -1.40 4.10 -24.31
N THR A 272 -1.43 3.34 -23.22
CA THR A 272 -1.57 3.90 -21.85
C THR A 272 -0.24 3.99 -21.10
N VAL A 273 0.84 3.40 -21.61
CA VAL A 273 2.15 3.37 -20.96
C VAL A 273 3.22 3.91 -21.90
N GLU A 274 3.87 5.00 -21.50
CA GLU A 274 4.95 5.63 -22.28
C GLU A 274 6.24 4.78 -22.32
N PHE A 275 6.44 3.90 -21.34
CA PHE A 275 7.63 3.06 -21.24
C PHE A 275 7.48 1.74 -22.01
N SER A 276 8.58 1.31 -22.65
CA SER A 276 8.65 0.00 -23.29
C SER A 276 8.60 -1.15 -22.26
N ASN A 277 8.16 -2.33 -22.69
CA ASN A 277 8.11 -3.53 -21.87
C ASN A 277 9.48 -3.90 -21.27
N THR A 278 10.58 -3.61 -21.98
CA THR A 278 11.95 -3.87 -21.50
C THR A 278 12.34 -2.93 -20.36
N SER A 279 12.03 -1.63 -20.47
CA SER A 279 12.26 -0.66 -19.39
C SER A 279 11.44 -1.03 -18.14
N LEU A 280 10.19 -1.45 -18.33
CA LEU A 280 9.31 -1.89 -17.23
C LEU A 280 9.81 -3.16 -16.54
N LEU A 281 10.46 -4.06 -17.27
CA LEU A 281 11.11 -5.25 -16.70
C LEU A 281 12.36 -4.86 -15.91
N ILE A 282 13.19 -3.95 -16.43
CA ILE A 282 14.39 -3.45 -15.72
C ILE A 282 14.01 -2.75 -14.41
N ILE A 283 12.94 -1.95 -14.39
CA ILE A 283 12.44 -1.31 -13.15
C ILE A 283 12.11 -2.36 -12.08
N ARG A 284 11.65 -3.55 -12.45
CA ARG A 284 11.38 -4.65 -11.51
C ARG A 284 12.65 -5.31 -10.99
N LEU A 285 13.77 -5.20 -11.70
CA LEU A 285 15.07 -5.61 -11.18
C LEU A 285 15.59 -4.62 -10.13
N ILE A 286 15.29 -3.33 -10.31
CA ILE A 286 15.61 -2.26 -9.34
C ILE A 286 14.70 -2.36 -8.10
N PHE A 287 13.42 -2.66 -8.30
CA PHE A 287 12.42 -2.86 -7.25
C PHE A 287 11.91 -4.31 -7.25
N PRO A 288 12.75 -5.28 -6.85
CA PRO A 288 12.41 -6.71 -6.88
C PRO A 288 11.23 -7.06 -5.97
N GLU A 289 10.94 -6.24 -4.96
CA GLU A 289 9.79 -6.42 -4.07
C GLU A 289 8.44 -6.44 -4.80
N ILE A 290 8.32 -5.78 -5.96
CA ILE A 290 7.11 -5.78 -6.79
C ILE A 290 6.75 -7.20 -7.25
N VAL A 291 7.76 -8.03 -7.51
CA VAL A 291 7.60 -9.40 -8.00
C VAL A 291 7.71 -10.39 -6.84
N LEU A 292 8.69 -10.21 -5.96
CA LEU A 292 8.99 -11.15 -4.88
C LEU A 292 7.89 -11.21 -3.83
N ILE A 293 7.32 -10.07 -3.41
CA ILE A 293 6.29 -10.08 -2.34
C ILE A 293 5.04 -10.83 -2.78
N PRO A 294 4.42 -10.54 -3.95
CA PRO A 294 3.26 -11.29 -4.40
C PRO A 294 3.55 -12.77 -4.60
N LEU A 295 4.71 -13.13 -5.18
CA LEU A 295 5.09 -14.51 -5.43
C LEU A 295 5.28 -15.30 -4.13
N PHE A 296 6.05 -14.76 -3.18
CA PHE A 296 6.21 -15.40 -1.87
C PHE A 296 4.88 -15.50 -1.11
N PHE A 297 3.98 -14.53 -1.28
CA PHE A 297 2.66 -14.55 -0.67
C PHE A 297 1.78 -15.68 -1.22
N VAL A 298 1.85 -15.98 -2.52
CA VAL A 298 1.18 -17.15 -3.11
C VAL A 298 1.70 -18.45 -2.49
N VAL A 299 3.02 -18.62 -2.44
CA VAL A 299 3.64 -19.81 -1.83
C VAL A 299 3.24 -19.94 -0.35
N CYS A 300 3.29 -18.83 0.39
CA CYS A 300 2.87 -18.73 1.79
C CYS A 300 1.40 -19.11 2.00
N SER A 301 0.53 -18.80 1.04
CA SER A 301 -0.91 -19.11 1.11
C SER A 301 -1.20 -20.60 0.87
N ILE A 302 -0.30 -21.32 0.18
CA ILE A 302 -0.41 -22.77 -0.06
C ILE A 302 0.15 -23.57 1.12
N LEU A 303 1.19 -23.05 1.79
CA LEU A 303 1.87 -23.75 2.87
C LEU A 303 1.04 -23.82 4.17
N PRO A 304 0.77 -25.04 4.70
CA PRO A 304 0.04 -25.21 5.95
C PRO A 304 0.89 -24.71 7.12
N SER A 305 0.57 -23.53 7.63
CA SER A 305 1.16 -23.01 8.86
C SER A 305 0.06 -22.74 9.88
N GLN A 306 0.20 -23.33 11.07
CA GLN A 306 -0.84 -23.38 12.11
C GLN A 306 -1.06 -22.03 12.82
N THR A 307 -0.11 -21.11 12.76
CA THR A 307 -0.09 -19.94 13.65
C THR A 307 -0.90 -18.75 13.14
N PHE A 308 -1.15 -18.62 11.82
CA PHE A 308 -1.80 -17.43 11.25
C PHE A 308 -2.71 -17.70 10.03
N SER A 309 -3.59 -18.71 10.11
CA SER A 309 -4.55 -18.99 9.02
C SER A 309 -5.48 -17.81 8.74
N ARG A 310 -6.02 -17.16 9.77
CA ARG A 310 -7.02 -16.08 9.62
C ARG A 310 -6.47 -14.85 8.90
N LEU A 311 -5.27 -14.39 9.26
CA LEU A 311 -4.67 -13.21 8.60
C LEU A 311 -4.36 -13.52 7.14
N LYS A 312 -3.74 -14.68 6.85
CA LYS A 312 -3.42 -15.11 5.48
C LYS A 312 -4.68 -15.17 4.60
N LEU A 313 -5.74 -15.82 5.09
CA LEU A 313 -7.00 -15.92 4.36
C LEU A 313 -7.68 -14.56 4.17
N SER A 314 -7.64 -13.69 5.17
CA SER A 314 -8.24 -12.35 5.07
C SER A 314 -7.51 -11.50 4.02
N VAL A 315 -6.18 -11.55 4.01
CA VAL A 315 -5.33 -10.80 3.08
C VAL A 315 -5.48 -11.34 1.67
N LEU A 316 -5.49 -12.66 1.51
CA LEU A 316 -5.71 -13.31 0.21
C LEU A 316 -7.09 -12.95 -0.36
N ALA A 317 -8.16 -13.10 0.44
CA ALA A 317 -9.51 -12.74 0.04
C ALA A 317 -9.62 -11.25 -0.35
N THR A 318 -9.03 -10.37 0.46
CA THR A 318 -8.99 -8.92 0.18
C THR A 318 -8.30 -8.65 -1.15
N PHE A 319 -7.10 -9.22 -1.35
CA PHE A 319 -6.30 -8.97 -2.55
C PHE A 319 -7.01 -9.44 -3.80
N VAL A 320 -7.49 -10.69 -3.81
CA VAL A 320 -8.17 -11.31 -4.95
C VAL A 320 -9.46 -10.56 -5.32
N PHE A 321 -10.29 -10.26 -4.31
CA PHE A 321 -11.53 -9.50 -4.49
C PHE A 321 -11.23 -8.09 -5.03
N PHE A 322 -10.23 -7.42 -4.47
CA PHE A 322 -9.82 -6.09 -4.89
C PHE A 322 -9.27 -6.07 -6.33
N THR A 323 -8.42 -7.04 -6.69
CA THR A 323 -7.88 -7.16 -8.05
C THR A 323 -8.97 -7.47 -9.06
N SER A 324 -9.99 -8.25 -8.67
CA SER A 324 -11.13 -8.55 -9.54
C SER A 324 -12.03 -7.32 -9.78
N ILE A 325 -12.32 -6.55 -8.73
CA ILE A 325 -13.04 -5.27 -8.91
C ILE A 325 -12.23 -4.32 -9.80
N SER A 326 -10.91 -4.29 -9.60
CA SER A 326 -10.03 -3.40 -10.37
C SER A 326 -9.84 -3.87 -11.82
N SER A 327 -9.92 -5.17 -12.10
CA SER A 327 -9.80 -5.72 -13.45
C SER A 327 -11.03 -5.48 -14.32
N GLY A 328 -12.17 -5.13 -13.71
CA GLY A 328 -13.32 -4.60 -14.45
C GLY A 328 -13.05 -3.23 -15.11
N THR A 329 -11.91 -2.61 -14.82
CA THR A 329 -11.45 -1.38 -15.50
C THR A 329 -10.40 -1.70 -16.57
N GLU A 330 -10.14 -0.75 -17.47
CA GLU A 330 -9.26 -0.95 -18.64
C GLU A 330 -7.84 -1.46 -18.32
N PHE A 331 -7.32 -1.22 -17.11
CA PHE A 331 -6.01 -1.72 -16.69
C PHE A 331 -5.83 -1.86 -15.17
N LEU A 332 -5.06 -2.87 -14.77
CA LEU A 332 -4.57 -3.07 -13.41
C LEU A 332 -3.11 -2.60 -13.30
N SER A 333 -2.81 -1.66 -12.40
CA SER A 333 -1.44 -1.17 -12.20
C SER A 333 -0.84 -1.54 -10.85
N VAL A 334 0.49 -1.63 -10.80
CA VAL A 334 1.24 -1.98 -9.57
C VAL A 334 0.95 -0.98 -8.44
N ARG A 335 0.66 0.29 -8.77
CA ARG A 335 0.26 1.31 -7.79
C ARG A 335 -1.01 0.91 -7.03
N GLN A 336 -1.90 0.18 -7.69
CA GLN A 336 -3.18 -0.22 -7.11
C GLN A 336 -3.02 -1.36 -6.10
N SER A 337 -2.03 -2.24 -6.27
CA SER A 337 -1.71 -3.34 -5.35
C SER A 337 -0.74 -2.94 -4.23
N LEU A 338 0.01 -1.84 -4.40
CA LEU A 338 0.99 -1.37 -3.42
C LEU A 338 0.46 -1.30 -1.97
N PRO A 339 -0.75 -0.77 -1.69
CA PRO A 339 -1.25 -0.69 -0.32
C PRO A 339 -1.32 -2.04 0.42
N MET A 340 -1.42 -3.15 -0.31
CA MET A 340 -1.47 -4.50 0.26
C MET A 340 -0.08 -5.13 0.46
N MET A 341 0.96 -4.61 -0.19
CA MET A 341 2.29 -5.23 -0.22
C MET A 341 2.92 -5.35 1.18
N SER A 342 2.77 -4.35 2.06
CA SER A 342 3.32 -4.45 3.42
C SER A 342 2.69 -5.57 4.23
N ILE A 343 1.38 -5.79 4.10
CA ILE A 343 0.67 -6.85 4.84
C ILE A 343 0.91 -8.23 4.20
N MET A 344 1.02 -8.31 2.87
CA MET A 344 1.46 -9.53 2.18
C MET A 344 2.89 -9.93 2.60
N GLY A 345 3.81 -8.95 2.62
CA GLY A 345 5.19 -9.14 3.09
C GLY A 345 5.25 -9.58 4.55
N LEU A 346 4.39 -9.02 5.41
CA LEU A 346 4.29 -9.46 6.80
C LEU A 346 3.80 -10.90 6.92
N ALA A 347 2.80 -11.31 6.13
CA ALA A 347 2.32 -12.68 6.12
C ALA A 347 3.40 -13.68 5.65
N VAL A 348 4.23 -13.28 4.69
CA VAL A 348 5.42 -14.02 4.25
C VAL A 348 6.42 -14.15 5.40
N ILE A 349 6.75 -13.04 6.08
CA ILE A 349 7.70 -13.04 7.19
C ILE A 349 7.25 -13.98 8.31
N LEU A 350 5.97 -13.90 8.71
CA LEU A 350 5.40 -14.72 9.77
C LEU A 350 5.37 -16.22 9.44
N THR A 351 5.37 -16.58 8.15
CA THR A 351 5.27 -17.97 7.72
C THR A 351 6.63 -18.63 7.56
N PHE A 352 7.60 -17.93 6.96
CA PHE A 352 8.93 -18.49 6.68
C PHE A 352 9.93 -18.28 7.82
N PHE A 353 9.77 -17.23 8.61
CA PHE A 353 10.70 -16.93 9.69
C PHE A 353 10.08 -17.33 11.02
N GLN A 354 10.83 -18.04 11.84
CA GLN A 354 10.42 -18.39 13.19
C GLN A 354 10.77 -17.26 14.16
N PRO A 355 9.96 -17.03 15.21
CA PRO A 355 10.32 -16.10 16.27
C PRO A 355 11.61 -16.58 16.95
N ALA A 356 12.38 -15.65 17.51
CA ALA A 356 13.64 -15.96 18.17
C ALA A 356 13.41 -16.64 19.53
N THR A 357 12.95 -17.89 19.55
CA THR A 357 12.88 -18.76 20.74
C THR A 357 12.91 -20.23 20.32
N ASN A 358 14.10 -20.85 20.44
CA ASN A 358 14.37 -22.26 20.83
C ASN A 358 15.85 -22.63 20.58
N GLN A 359 16.81 -21.87 21.14
CA GLN A 359 18.22 -22.31 21.17
C GLN A 359 18.90 -22.20 22.55
N GLU A 360 18.21 -21.73 23.60
CA GLU A 360 18.81 -21.66 24.95
C GLU A 360 18.48 -22.85 25.86
N ASN A 361 17.39 -23.61 25.63
CA ASN A 361 17.06 -24.76 26.49
C ASN A 361 17.73 -26.09 26.10
N SER A 362 18.56 -26.14 25.06
CA SER A 362 19.29 -27.36 24.65
C SER A 362 20.78 -27.34 25.00
N ARG A 363 21.26 -26.32 25.72
CA ARG A 363 22.66 -26.24 26.20
C ARG A 363 22.84 -26.45 27.71
N GLU A 364 21.76 -26.66 28.46
CA GLU A 364 21.82 -26.94 29.91
C GLU A 364 21.56 -28.43 30.26
N CYS A 365 21.49 -29.33 29.27
CA CYS A 365 21.32 -30.77 29.48
C CYS A 365 22.42 -31.64 28.85
N ASN A 366 23.65 -31.12 28.68
CA ASN A 366 24.82 -31.94 28.34
C ASN A 366 25.94 -31.76 29.35
#